data_AF-A0A946AUN3-F1
#
_entry.id   AF-A0A946AUN3-F1
#
_cell.length_a   1.000
_cell.length_b   1.000
_cell.length_c   1.000
_cell.angle_alpha   90.00
_cell.angle_beta   90.00
_cell.angle_gamma   90.00
#
_symmetry.space_group_name_H-M   'P 1'
#
loop_
_entity.id
_entity.type
_entity.pdbx_description
1 polymer ?
#
loop_
_entity_poly.entity_id
_entity_poly.type
_entity_poly.pdbx_seq_one_letter_code
_entity_poly.pdbx_strand_id
1 'polypeptide(L)'
;DMLEINPLVITKDERVLVLDAKVNIDSNALYRQKEILNYRDLDEEDQMEVEASKFDLNYIKLDGNIGCMVNGAGLAMATMDIIKHSGGEPANFLDVGGGADEEKIENGFRILLSDPHVKGIFINIFGGILRCDILARGVAIAAKKLKIKIPIVVRMEGTNMEEGHQILSDSGIDVIVAEGMKDGAQKIVKAIR
;
A
#
# COMPACT_ATOMS: atom_id res chain seq x y z
N ASP A 1 -3.07 18.13 11.20
CA ASP A 1 -2.24 18.46 12.38
C ASP A 1 -3.12 18.94 13.53
N MET A 2 -2.76 18.60 14.78
CA MET A 2 -3.62 18.73 15.96
C MET A 2 -2.80 18.86 17.25
N LEU A 3 -3.25 19.71 18.18
CA LEU A 3 -2.81 19.72 19.58
C LEU A 3 -4.04 19.46 20.45
N GLU A 4 -4.00 18.39 21.23
CA GLU A 4 -4.98 18.09 22.25
C GLU A 4 -4.32 18.23 23.62
N ILE A 5 -4.97 18.93 24.54
CA ILE A 5 -4.58 18.99 25.96
C ILE A 5 -5.72 18.40 26.76
N ASN A 6 -5.49 17.24 27.36
CA ASN A 6 -6.53 16.53 28.07
C ASN A 6 -5.94 15.62 29.18
N PRO A 7 -5.97 16.03 30.46
CA PRO A 7 -6.70 17.19 30.98
C PRO A 7 -5.87 18.49 31.03
N LEU A 8 -6.52 19.62 30.76
CA LEU A 8 -6.07 20.95 31.18
C LEU A 8 -6.65 21.22 32.57
N VAL A 9 -5.81 21.13 33.61
CA VAL A 9 -6.26 21.15 35.00
C VAL A 9 -6.12 22.53 35.63
N ILE A 10 -6.98 22.82 36.61
CA ILE A 10 -6.80 23.92 37.56
C ILE A 10 -6.28 23.30 38.85
N THR A 11 -5.07 23.69 39.26
CA THR A 11 -4.44 23.21 40.49
C THR A 11 -5.09 23.86 41.73
N LYS A 12 -4.81 23.32 42.93
CA LYS A 12 -5.39 23.82 44.19
C LYS A 12 -5.01 25.27 44.52
N ASP A 13 -3.89 25.74 43.99
CA ASP A 13 -3.41 27.11 44.06
C ASP A 13 -3.86 27.96 42.84
N GLU A 14 -4.96 27.55 42.20
CA GLU A 14 -5.65 28.27 41.10
C GLU A 14 -4.79 28.52 39.85
N ARG A 15 -3.77 27.69 39.59
CA ARG A 15 -3.00 27.75 38.35
C ARG A 15 -3.55 26.81 37.30
N VAL A 16 -3.53 27.26 36.04
CA VAL A 16 -3.81 26.40 34.89
C VAL A 16 -2.56 25.61 34.55
N LEU A 17 -2.68 24.28 34.45
CA LEU A 17 -1.57 23.37 34.14
C LEU A 17 -1.98 22.37 33.05
N VAL A 18 -1.09 22.20 32.06
CA VAL A 18 -1.16 21.12 31.07
C VAL A 18 -0.68 19.85 31.76
N LEU A 19 -1.61 18.97 32.16
CA LEU A 19 -1.23 17.72 32.82
C LEU A 19 -0.84 16.64 31.79
N ASP A 20 -1.52 16.63 30.65
CA ASP A 20 -1.25 15.71 29.54
C ASP A 20 -1.59 16.38 28.20
N ALA A 21 -0.88 16.00 27.14
CA ALA A 21 -1.09 16.53 25.81
C ALA A 21 -0.70 15.52 24.71
N LYS A 22 -1.45 15.54 23.61
CA LYS A 22 -1.14 14.80 22.37
C LYS A 22 -0.95 15.77 21.23
N VAL A 23 0.15 15.65 20.51
CA VAL A 23 0.48 16.51 19.36
C VAL A 23 0.65 15.67 18.11
N ASN A 24 -0.17 15.91 17.10
CA ASN A 24 -0.02 15.34 15.76
C ASN A 24 0.59 16.38 14.83
N ILE A 25 1.81 16.11 14.35
CA ILE A 25 2.55 16.98 13.45
C ILE A 25 2.18 16.70 12.00
N ASP A 26 2.07 17.74 11.17
CA ASP A 26 1.90 17.58 9.73
C ASP A 26 3.21 17.04 9.12
N SER A 27 3.15 15.80 8.62
CA SER A 27 4.30 15.14 8.00
C SER A 27 4.82 15.89 6.78
N ASN A 28 3.95 16.59 6.05
CA ASN A 28 4.35 17.40 4.89
C ASN A 28 5.19 18.64 5.28
N ALA A 29 5.18 19.04 6.56
CA ALA A 29 5.96 20.16 7.06
C ALA A 29 7.33 19.73 7.64
N LEU A 30 7.62 18.43 7.76
CA LEU A 30 8.83 17.94 8.43
C LEU A 30 10.14 18.39 7.75
N TYR A 31 10.12 18.63 6.43
CA TYR A 31 11.29 19.14 5.70
C TYR A 31 11.84 20.46 6.25
N ARG A 32 10.97 21.27 6.88
CA ARG A 32 11.31 22.55 7.53
C ARG A 32 11.27 22.49 9.06
N GLN A 33 10.98 21.33 9.66
CA GLN A 33 10.88 21.10 11.10
C GLN A 33 11.89 20.05 11.56
N LYS A 34 13.18 20.27 11.27
CA LYS A 34 14.24 19.28 11.50
C LYS A 34 14.40 18.87 12.96
N GLU A 35 14.18 19.79 13.90
CA GLU A 35 14.26 19.48 15.33
C GLU A 35 13.15 18.53 15.78
N ILE A 36 11.94 18.69 15.23
CA ILE A 36 10.79 17.83 15.54
C ILE A 36 11.04 16.41 15.06
N LEU A 37 11.67 16.26 13.88
CA LEU A 37 11.99 14.95 13.31
C LEU A 37 12.88 14.10 14.24
N ASN A 38 13.72 14.73 15.07
CA ASN A 38 14.56 14.01 16.03
C ASN A 38 13.77 13.36 17.17
N TYR A 39 12.51 13.75 17.38
CA TYR A 39 11.63 13.14 18.39
C TYR A 39 10.75 12.02 17.81
N ARG A 40 10.90 11.67 16.53
CA ARG A 40 10.16 10.54 15.95
C ARG A 40 10.65 9.24 16.58
N ASP A 41 9.75 8.57 17.28
CA ASP A 41 9.98 7.24 17.84
C ASP A 41 9.40 6.18 16.90
N LEU A 42 10.27 5.38 16.28
CA LEU A 42 9.86 4.33 15.35
C LEU A 42 9.36 3.07 16.07
N ASP A 43 9.62 2.94 17.38
CA ASP A 43 9.16 1.80 18.18
C ASP A 43 7.66 1.89 18.48
N GLU A 44 7.05 3.08 18.36
CA GLU A 44 5.59 3.29 18.46
C GLU A 44 4.84 3.13 17.11
N GLU A 45 5.56 2.91 16.00
CA GLU A 45 4.99 2.74 14.66
C GLU A 45 4.98 1.26 14.23
N ASP A 46 4.09 0.89 13.31
CA ASP A 46 4.14 -0.45 12.72
C ASP A 46 5.40 -0.57 11.84
N GLN A 47 6.21 -1.60 12.10
CA GLN A 47 7.49 -1.79 11.41
C GLN A 47 7.33 -1.89 9.89
N MET A 48 6.23 -2.44 9.38
CA MET A 48 5.97 -2.54 7.94
C MET A 48 5.67 -1.17 7.33
N GLU A 49 4.97 -0.30 8.07
CA GLU A 49 4.73 1.09 7.65
C GLU A 49 6.05 1.89 7.63
N VAL A 50 6.89 1.69 8.63
CA VAL A 50 8.23 2.29 8.69
C VAL A 50 9.09 1.83 7.51
N GLU A 51 9.15 0.52 7.23
CA GLU A 51 9.89 0.00 6.07
C GLU A 51 9.33 0.52 4.74
N ALA A 52 8.00 0.59 4.58
CA ALA A 52 7.36 1.15 3.40
C ALA A 52 7.75 2.62 3.18
N SER A 53 7.78 3.41 4.26
CA SER A 53 8.13 4.84 4.18
C SER A 53 9.54 5.11 3.63
N LYS A 54 10.49 4.18 3.82
CA LYS A 54 11.86 4.28 3.27
C LYS A 54 11.90 4.25 1.75
N PHE A 55 10.88 3.68 1.12
CA PHE A 55 10.74 3.55 -0.34
C PHE A 55 9.69 4.49 -0.92
N ASP A 56 9.20 5.45 -0.12
CA ASP A 56 8.14 6.38 -0.52
C ASP A 56 6.88 5.61 -0.98
N LEU A 57 6.52 4.60 -0.18
CA LEU A 57 5.32 3.79 -0.28
C LEU A 57 4.41 4.09 0.90
N ASN A 58 3.13 4.36 0.64
CA ASN A 58 2.15 4.52 1.71
C ASN A 58 1.49 3.18 1.99
N TYR A 59 1.87 2.54 3.09
CA TYR A 59 1.35 1.24 3.52
C TYR A 59 0.58 1.41 4.83
N ILE A 60 -0.54 0.70 4.98
CA ILE A 60 -1.25 0.55 6.26
C ILE A 60 -1.68 -0.91 6.35
N LYS A 61 -1.38 -1.56 7.48
CA LYS A 61 -1.76 -2.95 7.70
C LYS A 61 -3.24 -3.10 8.07
N LEU A 62 -3.86 -4.18 7.61
CA LEU A 62 -5.22 -4.60 7.96
C LEU A 62 -5.23 -6.09 8.31
N ASP A 63 -6.37 -6.61 8.79
CA ASP A 63 -6.49 -7.99 9.30
C ASP A 63 -6.85 -9.04 8.24
N GLY A 64 -6.84 -8.67 6.95
CA GLY A 64 -7.24 -9.56 5.85
C GLY A 64 -6.15 -10.48 5.31
N ASN A 65 -6.43 -11.07 4.15
CA ASN A 65 -5.54 -12.04 3.50
C ASN A 65 -5.30 -11.78 2.00
N ILE A 66 -5.89 -10.73 1.43
CA ILE A 66 -5.63 -10.29 0.06
C ILE A 66 -4.78 -9.04 0.10
N GLY A 67 -3.52 -9.18 -0.28
CA GLY A 67 -2.60 -8.06 -0.42
C GLY A 67 -3.04 -7.17 -1.59
N CYS A 68 -3.10 -5.86 -1.39
CA CYS A 68 -3.44 -4.89 -2.43
C CYS A 68 -2.20 -4.09 -2.82
N MET A 69 -1.99 -3.84 -4.11
CA MET A 69 -0.99 -2.89 -4.61
C MET A 69 -1.62 -2.00 -5.67
N VAL A 70 -1.66 -0.69 -5.42
CA VAL A 70 -2.46 0.25 -6.21
C VAL A 70 -1.70 1.56 -6.39
N ASN A 71 -1.98 2.33 -7.44
CA ASN A 71 -1.50 3.70 -7.58
C ASN A 71 -2.62 4.71 -7.30
N GLY A 72 -2.39 5.58 -6.33
CA GLY A 72 -3.31 6.60 -5.85
C GLY A 72 -4.17 6.11 -4.68
N ALA A 73 -4.14 6.86 -3.58
CA ALA A 73 -4.87 6.56 -2.35
C ALA A 73 -6.37 6.32 -2.54
N GLY A 74 -7.03 7.12 -3.38
CA GLY A 74 -8.47 6.94 -3.67
C GLY A 74 -8.77 5.60 -4.35
N LEU A 75 -7.92 5.19 -5.30
CA LEU A 75 -8.06 3.90 -5.98
C LEU A 75 -7.72 2.75 -5.02
N ALA A 76 -6.75 2.94 -4.11
CA ALA A 76 -6.39 1.94 -3.11
C ALA A 76 -7.58 1.66 -2.17
N MET A 77 -8.23 2.70 -1.65
CA MET A 77 -9.46 2.56 -0.85
C MET A 77 -10.58 1.85 -1.61
N ALA A 78 -10.87 2.28 -2.86
CA ALA A 78 -11.88 1.63 -3.68
C ALA A 78 -11.57 0.15 -3.99
N THR A 79 -10.29 -0.19 -4.12
CA THR A 79 -9.83 -1.57 -4.35
C THR A 79 -10.06 -2.45 -3.12
N MET A 80 -9.77 -1.94 -1.92
CA MET A 80 -10.07 -2.64 -0.68
C MET A 80 -11.59 -2.86 -0.52
N ASP A 81 -12.37 -1.83 -0.80
CA ASP A 81 -13.84 -1.90 -0.73
C ASP A 81 -14.41 -2.93 -1.69
N ILE A 82 -13.91 -3.01 -2.93
CA ILE A 82 -14.44 -3.96 -3.91
C ILE A 82 -14.00 -5.40 -3.63
N ILE A 83 -12.83 -5.63 -3.02
CA ILE A 83 -12.43 -6.94 -2.49
C ILE A 83 -13.41 -7.38 -1.41
N LYS A 84 -13.67 -6.49 -0.44
CA LYS A 84 -14.61 -6.73 0.66
C LYS A 84 -16.02 -7.01 0.13
N HIS A 85 -16.48 -6.20 -0.82
CA HIS A 85 -17.78 -6.38 -1.49
C HIS A 85 -17.87 -7.70 -2.28
N SER A 86 -16.74 -8.20 -2.79
CA SER A 86 -16.65 -9.48 -3.49
C SER A 86 -16.51 -10.69 -2.55
N GLY A 87 -16.54 -10.47 -1.23
CA GLY A 87 -16.46 -11.52 -0.20
C GLY A 87 -15.04 -11.98 0.11
N GLY A 88 -14.04 -11.11 -0.10
CA GLY A 88 -12.67 -11.28 0.38
C GLY A 88 -12.34 -10.33 1.52
N GLU A 89 -11.11 -10.42 2.05
CA GLU A 89 -10.63 -9.57 3.13
C GLU A 89 -9.32 -8.88 2.71
N PRO A 90 -9.30 -7.54 2.53
CA PRO A 90 -8.06 -6.83 2.19
C PRO A 90 -7.08 -6.88 3.38
N ALA A 91 -5.85 -7.31 3.11
CA ALA A 91 -4.79 -7.42 4.11
C ALA A 91 -4.07 -6.10 4.39
N ASN A 92 -4.19 -5.13 3.47
CA ASN A 92 -3.50 -3.86 3.59
C ASN A 92 -4.10 -2.79 2.66
N PHE A 93 -3.77 -1.55 2.98
CA PHE A 93 -3.68 -0.45 2.03
C PHE A 93 -2.22 -0.34 1.54
N LEU A 94 -1.99 -0.18 0.25
CA LEU A 94 -0.67 0.15 -0.31
C LEU A 94 -0.84 1.01 -1.56
N ASP A 95 -0.38 2.25 -1.45
CA ASP A 95 -0.27 3.18 -2.57
C ASP A 95 1.20 3.33 -2.99
N VAL A 96 1.51 2.90 -4.22
CA VAL A 96 2.86 3.00 -4.83
C VAL A 96 3.12 4.35 -5.51
N GLY A 97 2.11 5.22 -5.59
CA GLY A 97 2.18 6.51 -6.26
C GLY A 97 2.07 6.44 -7.78
N GLY A 98 1.81 7.59 -8.42
CA GLY A 98 1.57 7.69 -9.86
C GLY A 98 2.82 7.54 -10.75
N GLY A 99 4.02 7.60 -10.17
CA GLY A 99 5.31 7.50 -10.87
C GLY A 99 6.14 6.30 -10.42
N ALA A 100 5.50 5.20 -10.02
CA ALA A 100 6.20 4.01 -9.54
C ALA A 100 7.12 3.43 -10.61
N ASP A 101 8.36 3.11 -10.24
CA ASP A 101 9.31 2.39 -11.08
C ASP A 101 9.38 0.91 -10.68
N GLU A 102 10.24 0.14 -11.38
CA GLU A 102 10.42 -1.28 -11.13
C GLU A 102 10.91 -1.57 -9.70
N GLU A 103 11.73 -0.67 -9.12
CA GLU A 103 12.25 -0.80 -7.76
C GLU A 103 11.14 -0.62 -6.72
N LYS A 104 10.30 0.43 -6.84
CA LYS A 104 9.13 0.63 -5.98
C LYS A 104 8.16 -0.55 -6.03
N ILE A 105 7.93 -1.12 -7.21
CA ILE A 105 7.07 -2.31 -7.37
C ILE A 105 7.68 -3.51 -6.63
N GLU A 106 8.98 -3.76 -6.80
CA GLU A 106 9.67 -4.86 -6.10
C GLU A 106 9.61 -4.71 -4.57
N ASN A 107 9.87 -3.51 -4.07
CA ASN A 107 9.77 -3.20 -2.64
C ASN A 107 8.35 -3.39 -2.12
N GLY A 108 7.34 -2.97 -2.89
CA GLY A 108 5.93 -3.22 -2.58
C GLY A 108 5.63 -4.71 -2.43
N PHE A 109 6.11 -5.56 -3.35
CA PHE A 109 5.98 -7.01 -3.20
C PHE A 109 6.67 -7.53 -1.94
N ARG A 110 7.87 -7.04 -1.62
CA ARG A 110 8.59 -7.48 -0.43
C ARG A 110 7.82 -7.19 0.86
N ILE A 111 7.18 -6.02 0.95
CA ILE A 111 6.33 -5.61 2.07
C ILE A 111 5.07 -6.49 2.12
N LEU A 112 4.39 -6.72 0.99
CA LEU A 112 3.22 -7.60 0.97
C LEU A 112 3.55 -9.03 1.40
N LEU A 113 4.70 -9.56 0.98
CA LEU A 113 5.12 -10.92 1.28
C LEU A 113 5.72 -11.08 2.67
N SER A 114 6.08 -9.99 3.36
CA SER A 114 6.51 -10.06 4.76
C SER A 114 5.34 -10.30 5.72
N ASP A 115 4.10 -10.05 5.28
CA ASP A 115 2.91 -10.43 6.05
C ASP A 115 2.50 -11.89 5.75
N PRO A 116 2.62 -12.81 6.72
CA PRO A 116 2.27 -14.21 6.53
C PRO A 116 0.76 -14.46 6.31
N HIS A 117 -0.11 -13.47 6.59
CA HIS A 117 -1.55 -13.57 6.36
C HIS A 117 -1.91 -13.42 4.88
N VAL A 118 -1.05 -12.79 4.08
CA VAL A 118 -1.31 -12.57 2.64
C VAL A 118 -1.27 -13.91 1.90
N LYS A 119 -2.41 -14.30 1.34
CA LYS A 119 -2.62 -15.54 0.56
C LYS A 119 -2.80 -15.29 -0.93
N GLY A 120 -2.98 -14.04 -1.34
CA GLY A 120 -3.00 -13.65 -2.75
C GLY A 120 -2.80 -12.14 -2.87
N ILE A 121 -2.35 -11.69 -4.05
CA ILE A 121 -2.07 -10.28 -4.31
C ILE A 121 -2.96 -9.80 -5.45
N PHE A 122 -3.70 -8.71 -5.22
CA PHE A 122 -4.40 -7.97 -6.25
C PHE A 122 -3.68 -6.66 -6.56
N ILE A 123 -3.17 -6.57 -7.79
CA ILE A 123 -2.54 -5.38 -8.33
C ILE A 123 -3.56 -4.68 -9.21
N ASN A 124 -3.92 -3.45 -8.85
CA ASN A 124 -4.88 -2.65 -9.60
C ASN A 124 -4.25 -1.30 -9.92
N ILE A 125 -3.82 -1.14 -11.17
CA ILE A 125 -3.15 0.08 -11.63
C ILE A 125 -3.97 0.75 -12.71
N PHE A 126 -4.20 2.05 -12.55
CA PHE A 126 -4.75 2.90 -13.61
C PHE A 126 -3.64 3.77 -14.16
N GLY A 127 -3.17 3.43 -15.35
CA GLY A 127 -2.07 4.07 -16.04
C GLY A 127 -2.45 5.44 -16.56
N GLY A 128 -1.84 6.46 -15.96
CA GLY A 128 -1.74 7.81 -16.50
C GLY A 128 -0.28 8.09 -16.85
N ILE A 129 0.46 8.56 -15.84
CA ILE A 129 1.91 8.77 -15.93
C ILE A 129 2.66 7.43 -15.91
N LEU A 130 2.22 6.49 -15.06
CA LEU A 130 2.74 5.13 -15.03
C LEU A 130 2.27 4.33 -16.26
N ARG A 131 3.22 3.82 -17.06
CA ARG A 131 2.93 2.97 -18.21
C ARG A 131 2.75 1.50 -17.79
N CYS A 132 1.81 0.81 -18.44
CA CYS A 132 1.49 -0.58 -18.13
C CYS A 132 2.65 -1.55 -18.42
N ASP A 133 3.49 -1.26 -19.42
CA ASP A 133 4.64 -2.09 -19.76
C ASP A 133 5.75 -2.04 -18.69
N ILE A 134 5.95 -0.87 -18.05
CA ILE A 134 6.88 -0.74 -16.90
C ILE A 134 6.36 -1.54 -15.71
N LEU A 135 5.06 -1.42 -15.41
CA LEU A 135 4.42 -2.21 -14.36
C LEU A 135 4.58 -3.72 -14.63
N ALA A 136 4.26 -4.16 -15.84
CA ALA A 136 4.33 -5.56 -16.22
C ALA A 136 5.75 -6.13 -16.08
N ARG A 137 6.78 -5.37 -16.48
CA ARG A 137 8.19 -5.75 -16.26
C ARG A 137 8.52 -5.82 -14.77
N GLY A 138 8.15 -4.80 -13.99
CA GLY A 138 8.37 -4.78 -12.54
C GLY A 138 7.73 -5.98 -11.84
N VAL A 139 6.48 -6.31 -12.19
CA VAL A 139 5.76 -7.49 -11.68
C VAL A 139 6.47 -8.77 -12.09
N ALA A 140 6.85 -8.92 -13.35
CA ALA A 140 7.51 -10.12 -13.85
C ALA A 140 8.88 -10.36 -13.20
N ILE A 141 9.68 -9.31 -13.04
CA ILE A 141 10.98 -9.36 -12.38
C ILE A 141 10.81 -9.69 -10.91
N ALA A 142 9.92 -8.99 -10.20
CA ALA A 142 9.66 -9.21 -8.78
C ALA A 142 9.14 -10.63 -8.50
N ALA A 143 8.18 -11.12 -9.30
CA ALA A 143 7.62 -12.47 -9.17
C ALA A 143 8.70 -13.56 -9.31
N LYS A 144 9.62 -13.41 -10.28
CA LYS A 144 10.73 -14.35 -10.48
C LYS A 144 11.78 -14.25 -9.36
N LYS A 145 12.20 -13.04 -9.01
CA LYS A 145 13.26 -12.78 -8.02
C LYS A 145 12.84 -13.23 -6.62
N LEU A 146 11.61 -12.91 -6.23
CA LEU A 146 11.04 -13.23 -4.91
C LEU A 146 10.41 -14.63 -4.87
N LYS A 147 10.35 -15.35 -6.00
CA LYS A 147 9.78 -16.70 -6.14
C LYS A 147 8.37 -16.79 -5.54
N ILE A 148 7.52 -15.86 -5.94
CA ILE A 148 6.16 -15.73 -5.41
C ILE A 148 5.35 -16.98 -5.77
N LYS A 149 4.70 -17.58 -4.77
CA LYS A 149 3.90 -18.81 -4.92
C LYS A 149 2.40 -18.60 -4.71
N ILE A 150 2.03 -17.44 -4.19
CA ILE A 150 0.62 -17.08 -4.00
C ILE A 150 0.07 -16.48 -5.30
N PRO A 151 -1.23 -16.67 -5.58
CA PRO A 151 -1.85 -16.14 -6.79
C PRO A 151 -1.72 -14.61 -6.87
N ILE A 152 -1.38 -14.14 -8.07
CA ILE A 152 -1.33 -12.72 -8.39
C ILE A 152 -2.39 -12.44 -9.44
N VAL A 153 -3.29 -11.51 -9.14
CA VAL A 153 -4.24 -10.95 -10.11
C VAL A 153 -3.79 -9.55 -10.45
N VAL A 154 -3.68 -9.24 -11.74
CA VAL A 154 -3.29 -7.92 -12.23
C VAL A 154 -4.41 -7.34 -13.08
N ARG A 155 -4.85 -6.14 -12.70
CA ARG A 155 -5.65 -5.25 -13.55
C ARG A 155 -4.82 -4.02 -13.86
N MET A 156 -4.67 -3.72 -15.15
CA MET A 156 -3.97 -2.54 -15.64
C MET A 156 -4.79 -1.86 -16.73
N GLU A 157 -4.78 -0.54 -16.76
CA GLU A 157 -5.38 0.28 -17.81
C GLU A 157 -4.43 1.38 -18.24
N GLY A 158 -4.61 1.93 -19.44
CA GLY A 158 -3.92 3.13 -19.89
C GLY A 158 -2.79 2.85 -20.87
N THR A 159 -1.75 3.70 -20.82
CA THR A 159 -0.67 3.69 -21.83
C THR A 159 0.06 2.34 -21.87
N ASN A 160 0.20 1.78 -23.07
CA ASN A 160 0.86 0.49 -23.36
C ASN A 160 0.24 -0.73 -22.66
N MET A 161 -1.07 -0.71 -22.41
CA MET A 161 -1.81 -1.84 -21.83
C MET A 161 -1.58 -3.16 -22.59
N GLU A 162 -1.73 -3.16 -23.92
CA GLU A 162 -1.54 -4.36 -24.74
C GLU A 162 -0.11 -4.94 -24.60
N GLU A 163 0.91 -4.08 -24.61
CA GLU A 163 2.30 -4.48 -24.39
C GLU A 163 2.51 -5.04 -22.97
N GLY A 164 1.89 -4.42 -21.96
CA GLY A 164 1.91 -4.92 -20.58
C GLY A 164 1.31 -6.33 -20.44
N HIS A 165 0.19 -6.60 -21.11
CA HIS A 165 -0.41 -7.93 -21.15
C HIS A 165 0.48 -8.96 -21.86
N GLN A 166 1.12 -8.56 -22.96
CA GLN A 166 2.07 -9.41 -23.67
C GLN A 166 3.28 -9.76 -22.78
N ILE A 167 3.85 -8.77 -22.08
CA ILE A 167 4.98 -8.95 -21.16
C ILE A 167 4.62 -9.93 -20.04
N LEU A 168 3.44 -9.79 -19.42
CA LEU A 168 3.00 -10.73 -18.38
C LEU A 168 2.82 -12.15 -18.94
N SER A 169 2.21 -12.28 -20.11
CA SER A 169 1.98 -13.58 -20.76
C SER A 169 3.28 -14.30 -21.11
N ASP A 170 4.26 -13.56 -21.64
CA ASP A 170 5.56 -14.11 -22.04
C ASP A 170 6.51 -14.34 -20.87
N SER A 171 6.21 -13.76 -19.70
CA SER A 171 7.10 -13.85 -18.54
C SER A 171 7.16 -15.25 -17.93
N GLY A 172 6.18 -16.12 -18.21
CA GLY A 172 6.13 -17.49 -17.68
C GLY A 172 5.84 -17.56 -16.17
N ILE A 173 5.29 -16.49 -15.60
CA ILE A 173 4.80 -16.44 -14.22
C ILE A 173 3.29 -16.76 -14.22
N ASP A 174 2.80 -17.34 -13.13
CA ASP A 174 1.37 -17.60 -12.94
C ASP A 174 0.67 -16.33 -12.47
N VAL A 175 0.28 -15.48 -13.43
CA VAL A 175 -0.46 -14.23 -13.20
C VAL A 175 -1.78 -14.27 -13.95
N ILE A 176 -2.85 -13.91 -13.25
CA ILE A 176 -4.19 -13.81 -13.80
C ILE A 176 -4.43 -12.35 -14.20
N VAL A 177 -4.71 -12.10 -15.47
CA VAL A 177 -5.10 -10.77 -15.95
C VAL A 177 -6.60 -10.56 -15.77
N ALA A 178 -6.98 -9.38 -15.25
CA ALA A 178 -8.35 -8.96 -15.07
C ALA A 178 -8.72 -7.78 -15.98
N GLU A 179 -9.94 -7.81 -16.52
CA GLU A 179 -10.45 -6.81 -17.48
C GLU A 179 -11.02 -5.57 -16.78
N GLY A 180 -11.31 -5.67 -15.48
CA GLY A 180 -11.88 -4.58 -14.70
C GLY A 180 -11.76 -4.81 -13.21
N MET A 181 -12.08 -3.80 -12.43
CA MET A 181 -11.90 -3.83 -10.98
C MET A 181 -12.75 -4.93 -10.31
N LYS A 182 -14.02 -5.08 -10.72
CA LYS A 182 -14.92 -6.12 -10.20
C LYS A 182 -14.45 -7.52 -10.58
N ASP A 183 -14.05 -7.71 -11.84
CA ASP A 183 -13.51 -8.97 -12.33
C ASP A 183 -12.23 -9.35 -11.58
N GLY A 184 -11.31 -8.40 -11.37
CA GLY A 184 -10.08 -8.62 -10.61
C GLY A 184 -10.34 -9.02 -9.15
N ALA A 185 -11.25 -8.32 -8.47
CA ALA A 185 -11.65 -8.67 -7.12
C ALA A 185 -12.28 -10.08 -7.03
N GLN A 186 -13.15 -10.44 -7.97
CA GLN A 186 -13.75 -11.79 -8.00
C GLN A 186 -12.71 -12.87 -8.29
N LYS A 187 -11.78 -12.63 -9.21
CA LYS A 187 -10.70 -13.54 -9.56
C LYS A 187 -9.77 -13.78 -8.37
N ILE A 188 -9.35 -12.73 -7.65
CA ILE A 188 -8.42 -12.90 -6.53
C ILE A 188 -9.09 -13.63 -5.36
N VAL A 189 -10.35 -13.29 -5.05
CA VAL A 189 -11.12 -13.98 -4.01
C VAL A 189 -11.29 -15.46 -4.34
N LYS A 190 -11.54 -15.79 -5.61
CA LYS A 190 -11.63 -17.19 -6.06
C LYS A 190 -10.28 -17.91 -6.02
N ALA A 191 -9.19 -17.23 -6.33
CA ALA A 191 -7.86 -17.84 -6.40
C ALA A 191 -7.28 -18.20 -5.02
N ILE A 192 -7.74 -17.55 -3.95
CA ILE A 192 -7.27 -17.81 -2.57
C ILE A 192 -8.18 -18.74 -1.76
N ARG A 193 -9.25 -19.27 -2.37
CA ARG A 193 -10.17 -20.25 -1.77
C ARG A 193 -9.78 -21.66 -2.20
#